data_AF-A0A351YWZ1-F1
#
_entry.id   AF-A0A351YWZ1-F1
#
_cell.length_a   1.000
_cell.length_b   1.000
_cell.length_c   1.000
_cell.angle_alpha   90.00
_cell.angle_beta   90.00
_cell.angle_gamma   90.00
#
_symmetry.space_group_name_H-M   'P 1'
#
loop_
_entity.id
_entity.type
_entity.pdbx_description
1 polymer ?
#
loop_
_entity_poly.entity_id
_entity_poly.type
_entity_poly.pdbx_seq_one_letter_code
_entity_poly.pdbx_strand_id
1 'polypeptide(L)'
;MEKNIKNRTFIFGLISSFLTIAYIFICIYVFFINKGNSNLITYLIRISIILILFSFITGLIGLIKAKKSLLGKILCIFSVSIFSIIVFLCLWAFYELTFPHKMSKKKDLERTSKLLELDLSDGKYIRRIENHSGFLGDGDYYAIIKFDTSNQIIESIKKNDNWKVSPLPKSLLYLLYDDEKNDNINFINDKRMVFPEPKNCYYYFFNRSDEFEKPNNRNPDFLLNWQYSYNFTVALFDLDNNIMYIYELDT
;
A
#
# COMPACT_ATOMS: atom_id res chain seq x y z
N MET A 1 -56.92 12.97 -10.10
CA MET A 1 -56.05 11.94 -9.47
C MET A 1 -54.68 11.81 -10.15
N GLU A 2 -54.56 11.95 -11.49
CA GLU A 2 -53.29 11.81 -12.24
C GLU A 2 -52.17 12.83 -11.90
N LYS A 3 -52.51 14.11 -11.65
CA LYS A 3 -51.52 15.17 -11.33
C LYS A 3 -50.72 14.86 -10.06
N ASN A 4 -51.35 14.16 -9.11
CA ASN A 4 -50.78 13.80 -7.81
C ASN A 4 -49.72 12.69 -7.90
N ILE A 5 -49.84 11.78 -8.88
CA ILE A 5 -48.90 10.67 -9.06
C ILE A 5 -47.61 11.14 -9.74
N LYS A 6 -47.71 12.07 -10.70
CA LYS A 6 -46.55 12.67 -11.39
C LYS A 6 -45.63 13.43 -10.40
N ASN A 7 -46.24 14.04 -9.39
CA ASN A 7 -45.53 14.77 -8.33
C ASN A 7 -44.76 13.83 -7.38
N ARG A 8 -45.32 12.65 -7.07
CA ARG A 8 -44.70 11.70 -6.12
C ARG A 8 -43.40 11.10 -6.64
N THR A 9 -43.35 10.63 -7.88
CA THR A 9 -42.10 10.10 -8.47
C THR A 9 -41.01 11.17 -8.56
N PHE A 10 -41.38 12.41 -8.86
CA PHE A 10 -40.43 13.53 -8.88
C PHE A 10 -39.89 13.81 -7.48
N ILE A 11 -40.75 13.84 -6.45
CA ILE A 11 -40.34 14.04 -5.05
C ILE A 11 -39.39 12.91 -4.59
N PHE A 12 -39.71 11.64 -4.88
CA PHE A 12 -38.81 10.53 -4.53
C PHE A 12 -37.45 10.62 -5.24
N GLY A 13 -37.44 10.98 -6.53
CA GLY A 13 -36.20 11.17 -7.27
C GLY A 13 -35.35 12.32 -6.72
N LEU A 14 -35.99 13.42 -6.33
CA LEU A 14 -35.34 14.58 -5.74
C LEU A 14 -34.76 14.26 -4.36
N ILE A 15 -35.54 13.65 -3.46
CA ILE A 15 -35.08 13.19 -2.15
C ILE A 15 -33.88 12.25 -2.31
N SER A 16 -34.01 11.25 -3.20
CA SER A 16 -32.95 10.27 -3.41
C SER A 16 -31.67 10.94 -3.90
N SER A 17 -31.77 11.85 -4.87
CA SER A 17 -30.61 12.57 -5.44
C SER A 17 -29.95 13.48 -4.40
N PHE A 18 -30.71 14.20 -3.57
CA PHE A 18 -30.17 15.02 -2.49
C PHE A 18 -29.40 14.18 -1.46
N LEU A 19 -29.94 13.01 -1.09
CA LEU A 19 -29.27 12.09 -0.17
C LEU A 19 -27.99 11.53 -0.78
N THR A 20 -27.99 11.19 -2.08
CA THR A 20 -26.78 10.76 -2.80
C THR A 20 -25.71 11.85 -2.80
N ILE A 21 -26.09 13.10 -3.07
CA ILE A 21 -25.16 14.24 -3.08
C ILE A 21 -24.59 14.49 -1.68
N ALA A 22 -25.44 14.47 -0.64
CA ALA A 22 -25.01 14.62 0.75
C ALA A 22 -24.01 13.52 1.16
N TYR A 23 -24.25 12.27 0.74
CA TYR A 23 -23.32 11.17 0.93
C TYR A 23 -21.95 11.47 0.29
N ILE A 24 -21.92 11.92 -0.97
CA ILE A 24 -20.68 12.22 -1.70
C ILE A 24 -19.88 13.31 -0.97
N PHE A 25 -20.54 14.38 -0.50
CA PHE A 25 -19.87 15.44 0.27
C PHE A 25 -19.28 14.94 1.60
N ILE A 26 -19.98 14.05 2.31
CA ILE A 26 -19.45 13.44 3.55
C ILE A 26 -18.22 12.59 3.23
N CYS A 27 -18.23 11.79 2.16
CA CYS A 27 -17.07 11.02 1.73
C CYS A 27 -15.87 11.91 1.36
N ILE A 28 -16.09 12.98 0.60
CA ILE A 28 -15.04 13.96 0.27
C ILE A 28 -14.46 14.59 1.54
N TYR A 29 -15.31 15.00 2.48
CA TYR A 29 -14.86 15.59 3.74
C TYR A 29 -14.02 14.62 4.58
N VAL A 30 -14.47 13.36 4.70
CA VAL A 30 -13.74 12.31 5.44
C VAL A 30 -12.39 12.00 4.77
N PHE A 31 -12.35 11.91 3.44
CA PHE A 31 -11.13 11.52 2.73
C PHE A 31 -10.08 12.64 2.67
N PHE A 32 -10.50 13.90 2.45
CA PHE A 32 -9.56 15.00 2.18
C PHE A 32 -9.31 15.94 3.37
N ILE A 33 -10.31 16.16 4.23
CA ILE A 33 -10.27 17.31 5.15
C ILE A 33 -9.91 16.90 6.58
N ASN A 34 -10.27 15.70 7.03
CA ASN A 34 -10.15 15.35 8.45
C ASN A 34 -9.28 14.11 8.68
N LYS A 35 -7.98 14.31 8.90
CA LYS A 35 -7.03 13.25 9.30
C LYS A 35 -6.88 13.10 10.83
N GLY A 36 -7.52 13.95 11.64
CA GLY A 36 -7.15 14.12 13.05
C GLY A 36 -8.10 13.54 14.11
N ASN A 37 -9.37 13.20 13.78
CA ASN A 37 -10.36 12.78 14.77
C ASN A 37 -11.08 11.46 14.39
N SER A 38 -10.55 10.34 14.88
CA SER A 38 -11.02 8.98 14.57
C SER A 38 -12.48 8.72 14.96
N ASN A 39 -12.97 9.31 16.05
CA ASN A 39 -14.35 9.13 16.51
C ASN A 39 -15.36 9.85 15.61
N LEU A 40 -15.04 11.09 15.22
CA LEU A 40 -15.88 11.87 14.29
C LEU A 40 -15.92 11.21 12.91
N ILE A 41 -14.77 10.75 12.40
CA ILE A 41 -14.68 10.01 11.13
C ILE A 41 -15.57 8.77 11.17
N THR A 42 -15.47 7.97 12.23
CA THR A 42 -16.30 6.76 12.39
C THR A 42 -17.79 7.08 12.38
N TYR A 43 -18.20 8.16 13.05
CA TYR A 43 -19.59 8.60 13.07
C TYR A 43 -20.08 9.06 11.69
N LEU A 44 -19.28 9.85 10.98
CA LEU A 44 -19.59 10.32 9.63
C LEU A 44 -19.71 9.18 8.62
N ILE A 45 -18.85 8.15 8.72
CA ILE A 45 -18.94 6.94 7.90
C ILE A 45 -20.26 6.19 8.18
N ARG A 46 -20.67 6.06 9.44
CA ARG A 46 -21.95 5.40 9.78
C ARG A 46 -23.15 6.15 9.22
N ILE A 47 -23.16 7.48 9.33
CA ILE A 47 -24.21 8.32 8.75
C ILE A 47 -24.23 8.18 7.23
N SER A 48 -23.07 8.20 6.57
CA SER A 48 -22.99 8.11 5.12
C SER A 48 -23.57 6.78 4.61
N ILE A 49 -23.26 5.66 5.25
CA ILE A 49 -23.84 4.34 4.94
C ILE A 49 -25.38 4.35 5.05
N ILE A 50 -25.92 4.97 6.10
CA ILE A 50 -27.38 5.07 6.27
C ILE A 50 -28.01 5.92 5.16
N LEU A 51 -27.39 7.06 4.82
CA LEU A 51 -27.88 7.97 3.77
C LEU A 51 -27.90 7.31 2.39
N ILE A 52 -26.86 6.56 2.03
CA ILE A 52 -26.79 5.89 0.73
C ILE A 52 -27.79 4.73 0.63
N LEU A 53 -28.00 3.97 1.70
CA LEU A 53 -29.06 2.94 1.76
C LEU A 53 -30.45 3.55 1.64
N PHE A 54 -30.71 4.64 2.36
CA PHE A 54 -32.00 5.33 2.31
C PHE A 54 -32.26 5.95 0.93
N SER A 55 -31.23 6.56 0.32
CA SER A 55 -31.25 7.03 -1.07
C SER A 55 -31.65 5.90 -2.02
N PHE A 56 -30.95 4.76 -2.00
CA PHE A 56 -31.25 3.61 -2.84
C PHE A 56 -32.70 3.10 -2.69
N ILE A 57 -33.18 2.92 -1.45
CA ILE A 57 -34.55 2.46 -1.18
C ILE A 57 -35.57 3.46 -1.75
N THR A 58 -35.37 4.77 -1.53
CA THR A 58 -36.27 5.80 -2.06
C THR A 58 -36.24 5.87 -3.59
N GLY A 59 -35.07 5.68 -4.21
CA GLY A 59 -34.92 5.55 -5.67
C GLY A 59 -35.66 4.35 -6.24
N LEU A 60 -35.54 3.17 -5.63
CA LEU A 60 -36.27 1.95 -6.02
C LEU A 60 -37.79 2.14 -5.90
N ILE A 61 -38.27 2.66 -4.77
CA ILE A 61 -39.70 2.95 -4.56
C ILE A 61 -40.20 3.95 -5.61
N GLY A 62 -39.40 4.97 -5.91
CA GLY A 62 -39.66 5.95 -6.96
C GLY A 62 -39.84 5.31 -8.33
N LEU A 63 -38.94 4.40 -8.71
CA LEU A 63 -38.99 3.66 -9.99
C LEU A 63 -40.20 2.75 -10.10
N ILE A 64 -40.48 1.95 -9.07
CA ILE A 64 -41.63 1.03 -9.05
C ILE A 64 -42.95 1.80 -9.22
N LYS A 65 -43.06 2.98 -8.61
CA LYS A 65 -44.26 3.83 -8.68
C LYS A 65 -44.31 4.74 -9.91
N ALA A 66 -43.28 4.74 -10.77
CA ALA A 66 -43.14 5.70 -11.86
C ALA A 66 -44.00 5.36 -13.10
N LYS A 67 -45.20 5.93 -13.19
CA LYS A 67 -46.06 5.74 -14.38
C LYS A 67 -45.75 6.67 -15.57
N LYS A 68 -45.42 7.97 -15.38
CA LYS A 68 -45.30 8.94 -16.52
C LYS A 68 -44.22 10.04 -16.39
N SER A 69 -43.53 10.22 -15.26
CA SER A 69 -42.53 11.31 -15.10
C SER A 69 -41.15 10.89 -15.59
N LEU A 70 -40.72 11.37 -16.77
CA LEU A 70 -39.40 11.05 -17.34
C LEU A 70 -38.26 11.56 -16.44
N LEU A 71 -38.32 12.81 -16.01
CA LEU A 71 -37.29 13.42 -15.15
C LEU A 71 -37.19 12.69 -13.79
N GLY A 72 -38.32 12.36 -13.17
CA GLY A 72 -38.33 11.61 -11.91
C GLY A 72 -37.74 10.20 -12.07
N LYS A 73 -37.98 9.53 -13.20
CA LYS A 73 -37.35 8.24 -13.52
C LYS A 73 -35.83 8.38 -13.67
N ILE A 74 -35.36 9.40 -14.39
CA ILE A 74 -33.92 9.66 -14.57
C ILE A 74 -33.23 9.88 -13.21
N LEU A 75 -33.81 10.72 -12.34
CA LEU A 75 -33.26 10.98 -11.00
C LEU A 75 -33.22 9.72 -10.13
N CYS A 76 -34.27 8.90 -10.17
CA CYS A 76 -34.28 7.63 -9.42
C CYS A 76 -33.23 6.65 -9.97
N ILE A 77 -33.14 6.48 -11.30
CA ILE A 77 -32.13 5.65 -11.96
C ILE A 77 -30.73 6.09 -11.55
N PHE A 78 -30.44 7.39 -11.61
CA PHE A 78 -29.15 7.94 -11.21
C PHE A 78 -28.75 7.53 -9.79
N SER A 79 -29.65 7.68 -8.81
CA SER A 79 -29.36 7.27 -7.43
C SER A 79 -29.13 5.76 -7.27
N VAL A 80 -29.91 4.94 -7.99
CA VAL A 80 -29.80 3.48 -7.94
C VAL A 80 -28.50 3.02 -8.60
N SER A 81 -28.14 3.62 -9.73
CA SER A 81 -26.88 3.34 -10.44
C SER A 81 -25.66 3.72 -9.59
N ILE A 82 -25.67 4.87 -8.92
CA ILE A 82 -24.57 5.28 -8.04
C ILE A 82 -24.41 4.32 -6.87
N PHE A 83 -25.51 3.92 -6.22
CA PHE A 83 -25.46 2.93 -5.14
C PHE A 83 -24.82 1.62 -5.62
N SER A 84 -25.28 1.09 -6.76
CA SER A 84 -24.76 -0.15 -7.32
C SER A 84 -23.27 -0.06 -7.67
N ILE A 85 -22.81 1.07 -8.23
CA ILE A 85 -21.39 1.29 -8.52
C ILE A 85 -20.58 1.28 -7.22
N ILE A 86 -21.05 1.98 -6.17
CA ILE A 86 -20.36 2.03 -4.88
C ILE A 86 -20.28 0.65 -4.24
N VAL A 87 -21.37 -0.13 -4.24
CA VAL A 87 -21.34 -1.50 -3.74
C VAL A 87 -20.35 -2.36 -4.52
N PHE A 88 -20.31 -2.24 -5.85
CA PHE A 88 -19.36 -2.98 -6.67
C PHE A 88 -17.90 -2.60 -6.34
N LEU A 89 -17.61 -1.30 -6.19
CA LEU A 89 -16.29 -0.83 -5.78
C LEU A 89 -15.90 -1.31 -4.38
N CYS A 90 -16.83 -1.32 -3.42
CA CYS A 90 -16.59 -1.87 -2.09
C CYS A 90 -16.32 -3.37 -2.11
N LEU A 91 -17.06 -4.13 -2.93
CA LEU A 91 -16.84 -5.57 -3.09
C LEU A 91 -15.50 -5.84 -3.78
N TRP A 92 -15.14 -5.05 -4.79
CA TRP A 92 -13.82 -5.12 -5.43
C TRP A 92 -12.71 -4.86 -4.41
N ALA A 93 -12.79 -3.76 -3.66
CA ALA A 93 -11.80 -3.42 -2.64
C ALA A 93 -11.71 -4.50 -1.56
N PHE A 94 -12.85 -5.05 -1.12
CA PHE A 94 -12.88 -6.16 -0.17
C PHE A 94 -12.24 -7.43 -0.74
N TYR A 95 -12.48 -7.73 -2.02
CA TYR A 95 -11.85 -8.86 -2.71
C TYR A 95 -10.33 -8.70 -2.76
N GLU A 96 -9.82 -7.53 -3.14
CA GLU A 96 -8.38 -7.23 -3.14
C GLU A 96 -7.76 -7.34 -1.74
N LEU A 97 -8.45 -6.84 -0.70
CA LEU A 97 -8.00 -6.94 0.69
C LEU A 97 -8.00 -8.38 1.22
N THR A 98 -8.99 -9.19 0.84
CA THR A 98 -9.16 -10.56 1.35
C THR A 98 -8.32 -11.57 0.58
N PHE A 99 -8.10 -11.31 -0.71
CA PHE A 99 -7.34 -12.16 -1.62
C PHE A 99 -6.22 -11.36 -2.26
N PRO A 100 -5.23 -10.86 -1.46
CA PRO A 100 -4.06 -10.23 -2.03
C PRO A 100 -3.46 -11.20 -3.04
N HIS A 101 -3.27 -10.75 -4.27
CA HIS A 101 -2.78 -11.58 -5.37
C HIS A 101 -1.54 -12.35 -4.90
N LYS A 102 -1.68 -13.67 -4.66
CA LYS A 102 -0.54 -14.53 -4.36
C LYS A 102 0.30 -14.64 -5.62
N MET A 103 1.29 -13.76 -5.72
CA MET A 103 2.33 -13.84 -6.73
C MET A 103 3.06 -15.20 -6.56
N SER A 104 3.38 -15.86 -7.68
CA SER A 104 4.02 -17.17 -7.59
C SER A 104 5.43 -17.02 -7.03
N LYS A 105 5.89 -18.00 -6.24
CA LYS A 105 7.24 -17.99 -5.64
C LYS A 105 8.36 -17.67 -6.64
N LYS A 106 8.20 -18.13 -7.89
CA LYS A 106 9.14 -17.84 -8.99
C LYS A 106 9.16 -16.35 -9.35
N LYS A 107 8.00 -15.73 -9.48
CA LYS A 107 7.88 -14.30 -9.79
C LYS A 107 8.39 -13.42 -8.64
N ASP A 108 8.21 -13.85 -7.39
CA ASP A 108 8.75 -13.15 -6.21
C ASP A 108 10.27 -13.14 -6.18
N LEU A 109 10.88 -14.30 -6.42
CA LEU A 109 12.33 -14.43 -6.47
C LEU A 109 12.90 -13.61 -7.62
N GLU A 110 12.22 -13.61 -8.78
CA GLU A 110 12.58 -12.76 -9.92
C GLU A 110 12.51 -11.26 -9.60
N ARG A 111 11.49 -10.79 -8.86
CA ARG A 111 11.42 -9.41 -8.36
C ARG A 111 12.63 -9.08 -7.49
N THR A 112 12.96 -9.99 -6.58
CA THR A 112 14.07 -9.80 -5.63
C THR A 112 15.42 -9.82 -6.32
N SER A 113 15.59 -10.70 -7.31
CA SER A 113 16.77 -10.73 -8.18
C SER A 113 16.97 -9.40 -8.89
N LYS A 114 15.88 -8.81 -9.42
CA LYS A 114 15.92 -7.48 -10.05
C LYS A 114 16.25 -6.38 -9.05
N LEU A 115 15.63 -6.41 -7.87
CA LEU A 115 15.85 -5.43 -6.80
C LEU A 115 17.31 -5.35 -6.37
N LEU A 116 17.99 -6.49 -6.33
CA LEU A 116 19.37 -6.62 -5.86
C LEU A 116 20.41 -6.67 -6.99
N GLU A 117 19.96 -6.68 -8.25
CA GLU A 117 20.79 -6.87 -9.43
C GLU A 117 21.67 -8.14 -9.31
N LEU A 118 21.06 -9.24 -8.84
CA LEU A 118 21.73 -10.53 -8.64
C LEU A 118 20.86 -11.68 -9.15
N ASP A 119 21.51 -12.75 -9.58
CA ASP A 119 20.81 -14.03 -9.79
C ASP A 119 20.61 -14.74 -8.45
N LEU A 120 19.36 -14.84 -8.00
CA LEU A 120 18.96 -15.54 -6.78
C LEU A 120 18.29 -16.88 -7.06
N SER A 121 18.37 -17.42 -8.29
CA SER A 121 17.63 -18.62 -8.71
C SER A 121 17.85 -19.86 -7.85
N ASP A 122 19.05 -20.01 -7.27
CA ASP A 122 19.41 -21.09 -6.34
C ASP A 122 18.96 -20.86 -4.89
N GLY A 123 18.40 -19.68 -4.60
CA GLY A 123 17.93 -19.28 -3.29
C GLY A 123 16.55 -19.82 -2.93
N LYS A 124 16.34 -20.10 -1.64
CA LYS A 124 15.03 -20.48 -1.08
C LYS A 124 14.62 -19.51 0.02
N TYR A 125 13.42 -18.95 -0.09
CA TYR A 125 12.85 -18.13 0.99
C TYR A 125 12.67 -18.96 2.27
N ILE A 126 13.29 -18.52 3.36
CA ILE A 126 12.94 -18.94 4.73
C ILE A 126 11.74 -18.13 5.21
N ARG A 127 11.76 -16.81 4.98
CA ARG A 127 10.70 -15.89 5.40
C ARG A 127 10.56 -14.79 4.35
N ARG A 128 9.32 -14.37 4.11
CA ARG A 128 8.98 -13.25 3.24
C ARG A 128 7.81 -12.49 3.83
N ILE A 129 7.90 -11.16 3.87
CA ILE A 129 6.79 -10.26 4.19
C ILE A 129 6.78 -9.19 3.10
N GLU A 130 5.61 -8.92 2.54
CA GLU A 130 5.38 -7.95 1.48
C GLU A 130 4.11 -7.22 1.85
N ASN A 131 4.23 -5.94 2.22
CA ASN A 131 3.07 -5.14 2.62
C ASN A 131 2.79 -3.96 1.67
N HIS A 132 3.65 -3.75 0.65
CA HIS A 132 3.41 -2.75 -0.39
C HIS A 132 2.03 -2.96 -1.00
N SER A 133 1.16 -1.96 -0.86
CA SER A 133 -0.24 -2.06 -1.26
C SER A 133 -0.83 -0.69 -1.60
N GLY A 134 -2.02 -0.67 -2.21
CA GLY A 134 -2.69 0.57 -2.59
C GLY A 134 -2.13 1.23 -3.85
N PHE A 135 -2.58 2.45 -4.14
CA PHE A 135 -2.27 3.16 -5.38
C PHE A 135 -0.87 3.79 -5.41
N LEU A 136 -0.36 4.22 -4.25
CA LEU A 136 0.95 4.84 -4.12
C LEU A 136 2.07 3.81 -4.05
N GLY A 137 1.73 2.58 -3.64
CA GLY A 137 2.69 1.48 -3.56
C GLY A 137 3.49 1.45 -2.27
N ASP A 138 3.29 2.41 -1.34
CA ASP A 138 4.01 2.49 -0.06
C ASP A 138 3.95 1.20 0.75
N GLY A 139 5.04 0.90 1.44
CA GLY A 139 5.17 -0.25 2.30
C GLY A 139 6.60 -0.67 2.58
N ASP A 140 6.70 -1.89 3.09
CA ASP A 140 7.88 -2.62 3.48
C ASP A 140 7.88 -3.96 2.75
N TYR A 141 9.05 -4.34 2.27
CA TYR A 141 9.34 -5.69 1.85
C TYR A 141 10.52 -6.25 2.64
N TYR A 142 10.36 -7.51 3.02
CA TYR A 142 11.32 -8.27 3.79
C TYR A 142 11.49 -9.66 3.22
N ALA A 143 12.74 -10.09 3.18
CA ALA A 143 13.05 -11.46 2.86
C ALA A 143 14.29 -11.99 3.58
N ILE A 144 14.21 -13.27 3.93
CA ILE A 144 15.35 -14.10 4.28
C ILE A 144 15.44 -15.20 3.23
N ILE A 145 16.57 -15.27 2.53
CA ILE A 145 16.84 -16.28 1.51
C ILE A 145 18.03 -17.11 1.94
N LYS A 146 17.86 -18.43 2.01
CA LYS A 146 18.92 -19.40 2.27
C LYS A 146 19.45 -19.96 0.96
N PHE A 147 20.76 -20.12 0.90
CA PHE A 147 21.44 -20.82 -0.18
C PHE A 147 22.03 -22.13 0.37
N ASP A 148 21.81 -23.22 -0.36
CA ASP A 148 22.40 -24.53 -0.03
C ASP A 148 23.92 -24.51 -0.28
N THR A 149 24.35 -23.81 -1.33
CA THR A 149 25.77 -23.51 -1.63
C THR A 149 25.91 -22.04 -1.99
N SER A 150 27.01 -21.41 -1.59
CA SER A 150 27.20 -19.96 -1.76
C SER A 150 28.13 -19.55 -2.90
N ASN A 151 28.81 -20.49 -3.57
CA ASN A 151 29.82 -20.17 -4.58
C ASN A 151 29.25 -19.27 -5.70
N GLN A 152 28.09 -19.62 -6.26
CA GLN A 152 27.48 -18.88 -7.37
C GLN A 152 27.02 -17.47 -6.96
N ILE A 153 26.37 -17.35 -5.80
CA ILE A 153 25.90 -16.05 -5.31
C ILE A 153 27.08 -15.15 -4.91
N ILE A 154 28.13 -15.71 -4.29
CA ILE A 154 29.36 -14.97 -3.97
C ILE A 154 30.05 -14.49 -5.25
N GLU A 155 30.14 -15.33 -6.29
CA GLU A 155 30.69 -14.91 -7.58
C GLU A 155 29.86 -13.79 -8.23
N SER A 156 28.53 -13.89 -8.15
CA SER A 156 27.62 -12.86 -8.66
C SER A 156 27.78 -11.53 -7.91
N ILE A 157 27.86 -11.59 -6.58
CA ILE A 157 28.13 -10.45 -5.70
C ILE A 157 29.48 -9.81 -6.07
N LYS A 158 30.55 -10.60 -6.23
CA LYS A 158 31.89 -10.09 -6.56
C LYS A 158 31.98 -9.43 -7.94
N LYS A 159 31.08 -9.78 -8.87
CA LYS A 159 30.99 -9.17 -10.20
C LYS A 159 30.11 -7.91 -10.22
N ASN A 160 29.41 -7.62 -9.13
CA ASN A 160 28.52 -6.48 -9.01
C ASN A 160 29.14 -5.41 -8.09
N ASP A 161 29.63 -4.34 -8.68
CA ASP A 161 30.31 -3.24 -7.98
C ASP A 161 29.41 -2.49 -6.97
N ASN A 162 28.10 -2.67 -7.03
CA ASN A 162 27.15 -2.10 -6.07
C ASN A 162 27.15 -2.83 -4.72
N TRP A 163 27.68 -4.06 -4.68
CA TRP A 163 27.87 -4.82 -3.46
C TRP A 163 29.25 -4.55 -2.87
N LYS A 164 29.29 -4.28 -1.57
CA LYS A 164 30.52 -3.91 -0.85
C LYS A 164 30.78 -4.90 0.27
N VAL A 165 32.06 -5.12 0.59
CA VAL A 165 32.45 -5.97 1.71
C VAL A 165 32.38 -5.19 3.02
N SER A 166 32.07 -5.86 4.13
CA SER A 166 32.16 -5.29 5.48
C SER A 166 33.53 -4.65 5.76
N PRO A 167 33.63 -3.59 6.58
CA PRO A 167 32.65 -3.14 7.57
C PRO A 167 31.48 -2.34 7.00
N LEU A 168 30.35 -2.39 7.71
CA LEU A 168 29.18 -1.57 7.38
C LEU A 168 29.46 -0.10 7.71
N PRO A 169 29.02 0.85 6.86
CA PRO A 169 29.09 2.27 7.17
C PRO A 169 28.16 2.61 8.34
N LYS A 170 28.51 3.69 9.06
CA LYS A 170 27.82 4.13 10.28
C LYS A 170 26.31 4.32 10.06
N SER A 171 25.93 4.86 8.91
CA SER A 171 24.54 5.03 8.49
C SER A 171 23.74 3.73 8.43
N LEU A 172 24.32 2.65 7.91
CA LEU A 172 23.66 1.33 7.90
C LEU A 172 23.66 0.67 9.28
N LEU A 173 24.70 0.87 10.08
CA LEU A 173 24.69 0.39 11.46
C LEU A 173 23.56 1.04 12.26
N TYR A 174 23.37 2.35 12.09
CA TYR A 174 22.25 3.07 12.71
C TYR A 174 20.89 2.57 12.21
N LEU A 175 20.73 2.42 10.90
CA LEU A 175 19.49 1.92 10.31
C LEU A 175 19.11 0.51 10.81
N LEU A 176 20.10 -0.37 10.96
CA LEU A 176 19.86 -1.80 11.18
C LEU A 176 19.91 -2.22 12.66
N TYR A 177 20.71 -1.54 13.49
CA TYR A 177 21.05 -2.03 14.84
C TYR A 177 20.88 -1.01 15.96
N ASP A 178 20.71 0.28 15.66
CA ASP A 178 20.59 1.28 16.73
C ASP A 178 19.15 1.43 17.23
N ASP A 179 18.99 1.31 18.55
CA ASP A 179 17.73 1.36 19.28
C ASP A 179 17.61 2.71 20.05
N GLU A 180 18.52 3.67 19.83
CA GLU A 180 18.48 4.98 20.47
C GLU A 180 17.19 5.73 20.11
N LYS A 181 16.32 5.85 21.13
CA LYS A 181 14.97 6.47 21.09
C LYS A 181 14.89 7.93 20.62
N ASN A 182 16.03 8.58 20.35
CA ASN A 182 16.08 10.02 20.13
C ASN A 182 16.35 10.46 18.69
N ASP A 183 16.66 9.53 17.77
CA ASP A 183 16.89 9.88 16.36
C ASP A 183 15.81 9.28 15.44
N ASN A 184 15.36 10.08 14.48
CA ASN A 184 14.25 9.82 13.54
C ASN A 184 14.52 8.69 12.52
N ILE A 185 15.50 7.80 12.75
CA ILE A 185 15.98 6.79 11.79
C ILE A 185 15.72 5.38 12.33
N ASN A 186 14.54 5.12 12.89
CA ASN A 186 14.14 3.76 13.26
C ASN A 186 12.89 3.36 12.46
N PHE A 187 13.11 2.96 11.20
CA PHE A 187 12.05 2.56 10.27
C PHE A 187 11.54 1.14 10.49
N ILE A 188 12.35 0.29 11.15
CA ILE A 188 12.06 -1.12 11.36
C ILE A 188 11.26 -1.29 12.66
N ASN A 189 9.95 -1.09 12.58
CA ASN A 189 9.05 -1.13 13.74
C ASN A 189 8.88 -2.54 14.35
N ASP A 190 9.07 -3.63 13.59
CA ASP A 190 8.95 -5.00 14.11
C ASP A 190 10.32 -5.57 14.50
N LYS A 191 10.63 -5.54 15.80
CA LYS A 191 11.86 -6.09 16.43
C LYS A 191 12.13 -7.59 16.13
N ARG A 192 11.30 -8.26 15.33
CA ARG A 192 11.50 -9.64 14.81
C ARG A 192 12.33 -9.70 13.52
N MET A 193 12.90 -8.57 13.09
CA MET A 193 13.65 -8.39 11.84
C MET A 193 15.17 -8.29 12.04
N VAL A 194 15.68 -8.41 13.27
CA VAL A 194 17.08 -8.14 13.61
C VAL A 194 17.99 -8.90 12.67
N PHE A 195 18.57 -8.20 11.71
CA PHE A 195 19.68 -8.70 10.92
C PHE A 195 20.69 -9.24 11.95
N PRO A 196 21.25 -10.45 11.79
CA PRO A 196 22.38 -10.80 12.64
C PRO A 196 23.48 -9.76 12.38
N GLU A 197 24.20 -9.29 13.40
CA GLU A 197 25.41 -8.48 13.20
C GLU A 197 26.49 -9.37 12.55
N PRO A 198 26.67 -9.36 11.21
CA PRO A 198 27.51 -10.34 10.57
C PRO A 198 28.94 -9.83 10.66
N LYS A 199 29.84 -10.67 11.17
CA LYS A 199 31.28 -10.33 11.18
C LYS A 199 31.85 -10.31 9.76
N ASN A 200 31.38 -11.23 8.92
CA ASN A 200 31.79 -11.38 7.52
C ASN A 200 30.56 -11.28 6.59
N CYS A 201 30.38 -10.13 5.94
CA CYS A 201 29.29 -9.99 4.98
C CYS A 201 29.65 -9.15 3.76
N TYR A 202 28.83 -9.32 2.73
CA TYR A 202 28.64 -8.32 1.71
C TYR A 202 27.35 -7.55 1.98
N TYR A 203 27.33 -6.25 1.68
CA TYR A 203 26.15 -5.42 1.79
C TYR A 203 25.83 -4.73 0.48
N TYR A 204 24.55 -4.48 0.28
CA TYR A 204 24.01 -3.71 -0.83
C TYR A 204 23.15 -2.59 -0.28
N PHE A 205 23.23 -1.44 -0.93
CA PHE A 205 22.39 -0.31 -0.62
C PHE A 205 21.98 0.46 -1.88
N PHE A 206 20.71 0.83 -1.94
CA PHE A 206 20.18 1.61 -3.03
C PHE A 206 19.06 2.54 -2.57
N ASN A 207 19.24 3.84 -2.81
CA ASN A 207 18.21 4.85 -2.70
C ASN A 207 17.43 4.96 -4.02
N ARG A 208 16.12 4.78 -3.96
CA ARG A 208 15.16 4.94 -5.07
C ARG A 208 14.37 6.24 -4.99
N SER A 209 14.61 7.12 -4.01
CA SER A 209 13.87 8.39 -3.94
C SER A 209 14.16 9.25 -5.17
N ASP A 210 13.12 9.56 -5.94
CA ASP A 210 13.14 10.21 -7.26
C ASP A 210 13.61 11.69 -7.24
N GLU A 211 13.76 12.31 -6.08
CA GLU A 211 14.08 13.75 -6.03
C GLU A 211 15.49 14.08 -6.53
N PHE A 212 16.39 13.11 -6.69
CA PHE A 212 17.72 13.39 -7.21
C PHE A 212 18.30 12.20 -7.98
N GLU A 213 18.23 12.26 -9.31
CA GLU A 213 19.22 11.68 -10.24
C GLU A 213 20.62 12.22 -9.90
N LYS A 214 21.16 11.81 -8.76
CA LYS A 214 22.48 12.16 -8.25
C LYS A 214 23.34 10.90 -8.19
N PRO A 215 24.65 11.02 -8.41
CA PRO A 215 25.59 9.89 -8.41
C PRO A 215 25.73 9.15 -7.05
N ASN A 216 25.01 9.56 -6.00
CA ASN A 216 25.20 9.09 -4.62
C ASN A 216 24.06 8.20 -4.10
N ASN A 217 23.16 7.70 -4.95
CA ASN A 217 22.08 6.79 -4.53
C ASN A 217 22.57 5.44 -3.97
N ARG A 218 23.85 5.11 -4.15
CA ARG A 218 24.52 3.96 -3.53
C ARG A 218 25.24 4.27 -2.21
N ASN A 219 25.22 5.53 -1.75
CA ASN A 219 25.83 5.93 -0.49
C ASN A 219 24.78 6.02 0.62
N PRO A 220 24.82 5.14 1.65
CA PRO A 220 23.85 5.14 2.74
C PRO A 220 23.95 6.34 3.68
N ASP A 221 25.02 7.13 3.63
CA ASP A 221 25.16 8.32 4.47
C ASP A 221 24.11 9.40 4.19
N PHE A 222 23.35 9.29 3.09
CA PHE A 222 22.17 10.14 2.87
C PHE A 222 21.14 9.98 4.01
N LEU A 223 21.02 8.79 4.59
CA LEU A 223 20.06 8.47 5.65
C LEU A 223 20.24 9.38 6.88
N LEU A 224 21.48 9.83 7.13
CA LEU A 224 21.82 10.68 8.27
C LEU A 224 21.25 12.09 8.19
N ASN A 225 20.93 12.58 6.98
CA ASN A 225 20.55 13.97 6.74
C ASN A 225 19.16 14.11 6.09
N TRP A 226 18.52 13.01 5.73
CA TRP A 226 17.24 13.02 5.02
C TRP A 226 16.06 13.21 6.00
N GLN A 227 15.06 14.01 5.62
CA GLN A 227 13.92 14.38 6.49
C GLN A 227 12.55 14.20 5.80
N TYR A 228 12.50 13.61 4.61
CA TYR A 228 11.28 13.46 3.81
C TYR A 228 10.89 11.97 3.67
N SER A 229 10.59 11.52 2.45
CA SER A 229 10.24 10.12 2.16
C SER A 229 11.47 9.23 1.95
N TYR A 230 11.42 8.03 2.51
CA TYR A 230 12.47 7.03 2.40
C TYR A 230 12.05 5.94 1.42
N ASN A 231 12.67 5.95 0.23
CA ASN A 231 12.51 4.87 -0.75
C ASN A 231 13.87 4.22 -0.93
N PHE A 232 14.15 3.10 -0.25
CA PHE A 232 15.46 2.45 -0.35
C PHE A 232 15.39 0.93 -0.22
N THR A 233 16.48 0.27 -0.62
CA THR A 233 16.75 -1.15 -0.33
C THR A 233 18.10 -1.30 0.34
N VAL A 234 18.13 -2.16 1.35
CA VAL A 234 19.33 -2.67 1.99
C VAL A 234 19.31 -4.19 1.96
N ALA A 235 20.44 -4.82 1.69
CA ALA A 235 20.60 -6.25 1.84
C ALA A 235 21.95 -6.61 2.43
N LEU A 236 21.99 -7.68 3.22
CA LEU A 236 23.21 -8.29 3.76
C LEU A 236 23.28 -9.75 3.31
N PHE A 237 24.43 -10.14 2.75
CA PHE A 237 24.78 -11.54 2.54
C PHE A 237 25.76 -11.99 3.61
N ASP A 238 25.28 -12.81 4.55
CA ASP A 238 26.05 -13.42 5.62
C ASP A 238 26.84 -14.62 5.06
N LEU A 239 28.17 -14.48 5.01
CA LEU A 239 29.08 -15.49 4.48
C LEU A 239 29.21 -16.71 5.39
N ASP A 240 29.02 -16.52 6.69
CA ASP A 240 29.18 -17.59 7.68
C ASP A 240 27.98 -18.54 7.61
N ASN A 241 26.79 -18.00 7.32
CA ASN A 241 25.55 -18.77 7.27
C ASN A 241 24.99 -19.00 5.86
N ASN A 242 25.52 -18.39 4.81
CA ASN A 242 24.95 -18.42 3.45
C ASN A 242 23.48 -17.95 3.43
N ILE A 243 23.19 -16.87 4.16
CA ILE A 243 21.86 -16.28 4.26
C ILE A 243 21.90 -14.85 3.75
N MET A 244 20.93 -14.52 2.89
CA MET A 244 20.66 -13.16 2.46
C MET A 244 19.48 -12.59 3.22
N TYR A 245 19.68 -11.43 3.84
CA TYR A 245 18.67 -10.64 4.53
C TYR A 245 18.39 -9.39 3.70
N ILE A 246 17.12 -9.08 3.49
CA ILE A 246 16.70 -8.00 2.57
C ILE A 246 15.62 -7.18 3.27
N TYR A 247 15.77 -5.86 3.15
CA TYR A 247 14.76 -4.90 3.55
C TYR A 247 14.62 -3.82 2.46
N GLU A 248 13.38 -3.53 2.10
CA GLU A 248 12.99 -2.49 1.18
C GLU A 248 11.87 -1.69 1.84
N LEU A 249 11.97 -0.38 1.75
CA LEU A 249 11.01 0.58 2.28
C LEU A 249 10.67 1.56 1.17
N ASP A 250 9.38 1.81 0.97
CA ASP A 250 8.83 2.87 0.14
C ASP A 250 7.79 3.66 0.97
N THR A 251 7.89 4.98 1.06
CA THR A 251 7.03 5.86 1.89
C THR A 251 6.56 7.12 1.18
#